data_AF-A0A662KIG2-F1
#
_entry.id   AF-A0A662KIG2-F1
#
_cell.length_a   1.000
_cell.length_b   1.000
_cell.length_c   1.000
_cell.angle_alpha   90.00
_cell.angle_beta   90.00
_cell.angle_gamma   90.00
#
_symmetry.space_group_name_H-M   'P 1'
#
loop_
_entity.id
_entity.type
_entity.pdbx_description
1 polymer ?
#
loop_
_entity_poly.entity_id
_entity_poly.type
_entity_poly.pdbx_seq_one_letter_code
_entity_poly.pdbx_strand_id
1 'polypeptide(L)' 'VVLDPFMGSGQTAIAAIKTNRHFIGYDIEEEYVKLSEKRIKEFLMEFKSPKLFDFI' A
#
# COMPACT_ATOMS: atom_id res chain seq x y z
N VAL A 1 0.34 -11.28 8.89
CA VAL A 1 0.96 -11.11 7.56
C VAL A 1 -0.10 -11.44 6.51
N VAL A 2 -0.23 -10.66 5.44
CA VAL A 2 -1.17 -10.88 4.32
C VAL A 2 -0.37 -11.24 3.07
N LEU A 3 -0.78 -12.29 2.36
CA LEU A 3 -0.20 -12.67 1.07
C LEU A 3 -1.21 -12.39 -0.04
N ASP A 4 -0.79 -11.68 -1.07
CA ASP A 4 -1.58 -11.45 -2.29
C ASP A 4 -0.81 -11.90 -3.55
N PRO A 5 -1.10 -13.09 -4.10
CA PRO A 5 -0.40 -13.62 -5.27
C PRO A 5 -0.91 -13.03 -6.61
N PHE A 6 -1.87 -12.10 -6.57
CA PHE A 6 -2.41 -11.38 -7.74
C PHE A 6 -2.54 -9.90 -7.38
N MET A 7 -1.41 -9.32 -6.99
CA MET A 7 -1.33 -8.01 -6.35
C MET A 7 -1.99 -6.89 -7.18
N GLY A 8 -1.98 -7.01 -8.51
CA GLY A 8 -2.63 -6.10 -9.44
C GLY A 8 -2.30 -4.64 -9.10
N SER A 9 -3.33 -3.85 -8.85
CA SER A 9 -3.17 -2.43 -8.53
C SER A 9 -2.79 -2.12 -7.05
N GLY A 10 -2.64 -3.15 -6.22
CA GLY A 10 -2.11 -3.05 -4.85
C GLY A 10 -3.09 -2.69 -3.73
N GLN A 11 -4.40 -2.92 -3.91
CA GLN A 11 -5.41 -2.60 -2.89
C GLN A 11 -5.23 -3.40 -1.58
N THR A 12 -4.86 -4.67 -1.69
CA THR A 12 -4.65 -5.55 -0.52
C THR A 12 -3.54 -5.02 0.39
N ALA A 13 -2.44 -4.52 -0.19
CA ALA A 13 -1.38 -3.87 0.59
C ALA A 13 -1.86 -2.61 1.31
N ILE A 14 -2.64 -1.75 0.63
CA ILE A 14 -3.19 -0.54 1.25
C ILE A 14 -4.08 -0.89 2.44
N ALA A 15 -4.94 -1.91 2.30
CA ALA A 15 -5.77 -2.40 3.41
C ALA A 15 -4.92 -2.98 4.56
N ALA A 16 -3.85 -3.71 4.24
CA ALA A 16 -2.90 -4.22 5.24
C ALA A 16 -2.22 -3.07 6.01
N ILE A 17 -1.74 -2.03 5.31
CA ILE A 17 -1.13 -0.83 5.93
C ILE A 17 -2.12 -0.14 6.86
N LYS A 18 -3.35 0.14 6.39
CA LYS A 18 -4.41 0.78 7.19
C LYS A 18 -4.74 0.01 8.47
N THR A 19 -4.59 -1.31 8.44
CA THR A 19 -4.89 -2.19 9.57
C THR A 19 -3.66 -2.63 10.35
N ASN A 20 -2.52 -1.97 10.13
CA ASN A 20 -1.24 -2.24 10.79
C ASN A 20 -0.78 -3.70 10.64
N ARG A 21 -0.90 -4.26 9.43
CA ARG A 21 -0.46 -5.62 9.08
C ARG A 21 0.66 -5.57 8.05
N HIS A 22 1.63 -6.46 8.22
CA HIS A 22 2.61 -6.75 7.16
C HIS A 22 1.94 -7.44 5.96
N PHE A 23 2.45 -7.19 4.77
CA PHE A 23 2.00 -7.83 3.53
C PHE A 23 3.17 -8.27 2.65
N ILE A 24 2.91 -9.25 1.79
CA ILE A 24 3.75 -9.65 0.66
C ILE A 24 2.80 -9.77 -0.53
N GLY A 25 3.16 -9.18 -1.67
CA GLY A 25 2.38 -9.31 -2.88
C GLY A 25 3.26 -9.41 -4.10
N TYR A 26 2.81 -10.18 -5.09
CA TYR A 26 3.46 -10.28 -6.40
C TYR A 26 2.41 -10.36 -7.49
N ASP A 27 2.81 -9.98 -8.70
CA ASP A 27 2.02 -10.10 -9.91
C ASP A 27 2.95 -10.56 -11.04
N ILE A 28 2.40 -11.23 -12.03
CA ILE A 28 3.15 -11.67 -13.21
C ILE A 28 3.37 -10.52 -14.19
N GLU A 29 2.46 -9.54 -14.19
CA GLU A 29 2.55 -8.38 -15.07
C GLU A 29 3.39 -7.28 -14.40
N GLU A 30 4.54 -6.97 -14.99
CA GLU A 30 5.47 -5.95 -14.46
C GLU A 30 4.80 -4.58 -14.32
N GLU A 31 3.86 -4.24 -15.22
CA GLU A 31 3.09 -3.00 -15.15
C GLU A 31 2.25 -2.90 -13.88
N TYR A 32 1.65 -4.01 -13.43
CA TYR A 32 0.90 -4.07 -12.17
C TYR A 32 1.82 -3.94 -10.97
N VAL A 33 2.99 -4.58 -11.00
CA VAL A 33 4.00 -4.42 -9.94
C VAL A 33 4.37 -2.95 -9.79
N LYS A 34 4.78 -2.27 -10.87
CA LYS A 34 5.14 -0.84 -10.87
C LYS A 34 4.00 0.06 -10.42
N LEU A 35 2.78 -0.22 -10.88
CA LEU A 35 1.58 0.53 -10.47
C LEU A 35 1.33 0.37 -8.97
N SER A 36 1.42 -0.86 -8.44
CA SER A 36 1.20 -1.15 -7.03
C SER A 36 2.24 -0.45 -6.15
N GLU A 37 3.53 -0.49 -6.52
CA GLU A 37 4.62 0.18 -5.81
C GLU A 37 4.40 1.69 -5.73
N LYS A 38 4.07 2.32 -6.87
CA LYS A 38 3.76 3.76 -6.93
C LYS A 38 2.63 4.13 -5.96
N ARG A 39 1.51 3.42 -6.03
CA ARG A 39 0.32 3.70 -5.19
C ARG A 39 0.58 3.48 -3.71
N ILE A 40 1.31 2.42 -3.35
CA ILE A 40 1.69 2.13 -1.97
C ILE A 40 2.61 3.25 -1.44
N LYS A 41 3.58 3.71 -2.23
CA LYS A 41 4.48 4.80 -1.85
C LYS A 41 3.73 6.11 -1.62
N GLU A 42 2.86 6.49 -2.56
CA GLU A 42 2.00 7.67 -2.44
C GLU A 42 1.12 7.59 -1.19
N PHE A 43 0.47 6.44 -0.97
CA PHE A 43 -0.36 6.21 0.20
C PHE A 43 0.43 6.30 1.51
N LEU A 44 1.65 5.75 1.59
CA LEU A 44 2.48 5.81 2.79
C LEU A 44 2.94 7.24 3.13
N MET A 45 3.23 8.07 2.12
CA MET A 45 3.55 9.48 2.33
C MET A 45 2.37 10.21 2.95
N GLU A 46 1.16 10.04 2.42
CA GLU A 46 -0.05 10.66 2.94
C GLU A 46 -0.43 10.10 4.32
N PHE A 47 -0.41 8.78 4.49
CA PHE A 47 -0.89 8.10 5.70
C PHE A 47 -0.02 8.36 6.93
N LYS A 48 1.27 8.63 6.75
CA LYS A 48 2.20 8.99 7.84
C LYS A 48 2.33 10.49 8.07
N SER A 49 1.77 11.31 7.18
CA SER A 49 1.84 12.76 7.35
C SER A 49 0.98 13.17 8.55
N PRO A 50 1.53 13.95 9.49
CA PRO A 50 0.73 14.51 10.56
C PRO A 50 -0.33 15.43 9.96
N LYS A 51 -1.56 15.32 10.44
CA LYS A 51 -2.67 16.14 9.98
C LYS A 51 -2.58 17.50 10.68
N LEU A 52 -3.06 18.55 10.02
CA LEU A 52 -3.12 19.89 10.61
C LEU A 52 -3.85 19.90 11.96
N PHE A 53 -4.90 19.07 12.09
CA PHE A 53 -5.65 18.90 13.34
C PHE A 53 -4.90 18.17 14.45
N ASP A 54 -3.79 17.47 14.15
CA ASP A 54 -2.97 16.83 15.19
C ASP A 54 -2.12 17.88 15.96
N PHE A 55 -2.07 19.13 15.47
CA PHE A 55 -1.31 20.26 16.06
C PHE A 55 -2.19 21.31 16.76
N ILE A 56 -3.52 21.17 16.74
CA ILE A 56 -4.49 22.06 17.39
C ILE A 56 -5.02 21.34 18.63
#